data_AF-A0AAU4WUL6-F1
#
_entry.id   AF-A0AAU4WUL6-F1
#
_cell.length_a   1.000
_cell.length_b   1.000
_cell.length_c   1.000
_cell.angle_alpha   90.00
_cell.angle_beta   90.00
_cell.angle_gamma   90.00
#
_symmetry.space_group_name_H-M   'P 1'
#
loop_
_entity.id
_entity.type
_entity.pdbx_description
1 polymer ?
#
loop_
_entity_poly.entity_id
_entity_poly.type
_entity_poly.pdbx_seq_one_letter_code
_entity_poly.pdbx_strand_id
1 'polypeptide(L)' 'MHEMWVGADTAGGGLVWHVVAADTATTLCGQRRQREGDAGYDSTDRHCLECMTALQDIVQAPAKA' A
#
# COMPACT_ATOMS: atom_id res chain seq x y z
N MET A 1 -0.90 -7.08 11.29
CA MET A 1 -0.12 -7.35 10.06
C MET A 1 -0.53 -6.34 9.01
N HIS A 2 0.40 -5.74 8.28
CA HIS A 2 0.06 -4.82 7.19
C HIS A 2 -0.33 -5.66 5.97
N GLU A 3 -1.48 -5.36 5.36
CA GLU A 3 -1.95 -6.06 4.15
C GLU A 3 -1.38 -5.34 2.92
N MET A 4 -1.15 -6.06 1.82
CA MET A 4 -0.75 -5.46 0.54
C MET A 4 -1.92 -5.51 -0.42
N TRP A 5 -2.19 -4.39 -1.09
CA TRP A 5 -3.31 -4.24 -2.02
C TRP A 5 -2.83 -3.58 -3.31
N VAL A 6 -3.17 -4.18 -4.46
CA VAL A 6 -2.90 -3.57 -5.77
C VAL A 6 -4.00 -2.56 -6.09
N GLY A 7 -3.60 -1.34 -6.42
CA GLY A 7 -4.50 -0.26 -6.81
C GLY A 7 -3.85 0.70 -7.80
N ALA A 8 -4.62 1.65 -8.31
CA ALA A 8 -4.09 2.70 -9.17
C ALA A 8 -3.02 3.52 -8.43
N ASP A 9 -1.98 3.88 -9.15
CA ASP A 9 -0.96 4.82 -8.69
C ASP A 9 -1.57 6.22 -8.53
N THR A 10 -1.14 6.94 -7.50
CA THR A 10 -1.63 8.29 -7.18
C THR A 10 -1.31 9.29 -8.30
N ALA A 11 -0.26 9.04 -9.10
CA ALA A 11 0.09 9.85 -10.26
C ALA A 11 -0.51 9.34 -11.58
N GLY A 12 -1.41 8.35 -11.56
CA GLY A 12 -2.07 7.83 -12.75
C GLY A 12 -1.19 6.93 -13.62
N GLY A 13 -0.04 6.46 -13.10
CA GLY A 13 0.94 5.63 -13.82
C GLY A 13 0.58 4.15 -14.01
N GLY A 14 -0.66 3.74 -13.71
CA GLY A 14 -1.13 2.35 -13.74
C GLY A 14 -1.19 1.71 -12.36
N LEU A 15 -1.22 0.37 -12.30
CA LEU A 15 -1.35 -0.35 -11.03
C LEU A 15 -0.03 -0.42 -10.27
N VAL A 16 -0.09 -0.28 -8.95
CA VAL A 16 1.01 -0.45 -7.99
C VAL A 16 0.54 -1.13 -6.72
N TRP A 17 1.45 -1.78 -6.01
CA TRP A 17 1.22 -2.33 -4.68
C TRP A 17 1.25 -1.22 -3.63
N HIS A 18 0.14 -1.06 -2.95
CA HIS A 18 -0.04 -0.20 -1.79
C HIS A 18 0.00 -1.03 -0.52
N VAL A 19 0.55 -0.45 0.55
CA VAL A 19 0.53 -1.06 1.89
C VAL A 19 -0.68 -0.52 2.62
N VAL A 20 -1.53 -1.42 3.12
CA VAL A 20 -2.75 -1.13 3.88
C VAL A 20 -2.45 -1.29 5.37
N ALA A 21 -2.76 -0.25 6.14
CA ALA A 21 -2.58 -0.31 7.59
C ALA A 21 -3.55 -1.32 8.20
N ALA A 22 -3.06 -2.13 9.14
CA ALA A 22 -3.74 -3.31 9.69
C ALA A 22 -5.15 -3.05 10.29
N ASP A 23 -5.47 -1.79 10.59
CA ASP A 23 -6.69 -1.39 11.29
C ASP A 23 -7.58 -0.45 10.45
N THR A 24 -7.14 -0.05 9.26
CA THR A 24 -7.87 0.90 8.43
C THR A 24 -7.99 0.38 7.00
N ALA A 25 -9.15 0.58 6.36
CA ALA A 25 -9.30 0.40 4.92
C ALA A 25 -8.60 1.52 4.11
N THR A 26 -7.48 2.01 4.63
CA THR A 26 -6.69 3.12 4.13
C THR A 26 -5.26 2.64 3.95
N THR A 27 -4.67 2.99 2.81
CA THR A 27 -3.26 2.75 2.52
C THR A 27 -2.40 3.74 3.30
N LEU A 28 -1.11 3.42 3.45
CA LEU A 28 -0.15 4.31 4.12
C LEU A 28 0.07 5.64 3.36
N CYS A 29 -0.19 5.68 2.06
CA CYS A 29 -0.20 6.93 1.27
C CYS A 29 -1.54 7.71 1.38
N GLY A 30 -2.48 7.24 2.21
CA GLY A 30 -3.74 7.94 2.47
C GLY A 30 -4.87 7.66 1.46
N GLN A 31 -4.65 6.76 0.48
CA GLN A 31 -5.71 6.30 -0.41
C GLN A 31 -6.65 5.37 0.34
N ARG A 32 -7.96 5.54 0.19
CA ARG A 32 -8.90 4.51 0.65
C ARG A 32 -8.83 3.34 -0.31
N ARG A 33 -8.78 2.12 0.25
CA ARG A 33 -8.90 0.89 -0.51
C ARG A 33 -10.27 0.91 -1.20
N GLN A 34 -10.29 1.32 -2.46
CA GLN A 34 -11.49 1.16 -3.27
C GLN A 34 -11.60 -0.33 -3.57
N ARG A 35 -12.81 -0.87 -3.38
CA ARG A 35 -13.14 -2.24 -3.79
C ARG A 35 -13.30 -2.27 -5.32
N GLU A 36 -12.33 -1.72 -6.05
CA GLU A 36 -12.31 -1.82 -7.50
C GLU A 36 -11.84 -3.23 -7.82
N GLY A 37 -12.80 -4.01 -8.32
CA GLY A 37 -12.73 -5.45 -8.43
C GLY A 37 -11.57 -5.90 -9.31
N ASP A 38 -10.91 -6.97 -8.87
CA ASP A 38 -10.16 -7.92 -9.69
C ASP A 38 -9.31 -7.28 -10.80
N ALA A 39 -8.66 -6.16 -10.50
CA ALA A 39 -7.74 -5.52 -11.43
C ALA A 39 -6.44 -6.33 -11.43
N GLY A 40 -6.46 -7.50 -12.08
CA GLY A 40 -5.32 -8.32 -12.48
C GLY A 40 -4.12 -8.24 -11.53
N TYR A 41 -4.30 -8.74 -10.30
CA TYR A 41 -3.32 -8.68 -9.21
C TYR A 41 -1.93 -9.23 -9.59
N ASP A 42 -1.84 -10.05 -10.64
CA ASP A 42 -0.62 -10.70 -11.15
C ASP A 42 0.27 -9.82 -12.04
N SER A 43 -0.09 -8.58 -12.35
CA SER A 43 0.55 -7.88 -13.50
C SER A 43 1.61 -6.82 -13.14
N THR A 44 1.86 -6.53 -11.87
CA THR A 44 2.77 -5.42 -11.52
C THR A 44 3.73 -5.74 -10.37
N ASP A 45 5.02 -5.52 -10.62
CA ASP A 45 6.07 -5.52 -9.60
C ASP A 45 6.30 -4.12 -8.99
N ARG A 46 5.50 -3.13 -9.40
CA ARG A 46 5.67 -1.74 -8.96
C ARG A 46 5.01 -1.55 -7.61
N HIS A 47 5.72 -0.89 -6.70
CA HIS A 47 5.24 -0.59 -5.36
C HIS A 47 5.12 0.92 -5.19
N CYS A 48 4.10 1.38 -4.46
CA CYS A 48 3.97 2.77 -4.09
C CYS A 48 5.13 3.15 -3.16
N LEU A 49 5.99 4.07 -3.61
CA LEU A 49 7.17 4.49 -2.86
C LEU A 49 6.81 5.11 -1.51
N GLU A 50 5.74 5.90 -1.44
CA GLU A 50 5.25 6.49 -0.20
C GLU A 50 4.81 5.41 0.80
N CYS A 51 4.09 4.38 0.33
CA CYS A 51 3.69 3.25 1.17
C CYS A 51 4.90 2.45 1.67
N MET A 52 5.89 2.21 0.82
CA MET A 52 7.11 1.49 1.20
C MET A 52 7.97 2.29 2.17
N THR A 53 8.08 3.60 2.03
CA THR A 53 8.81 4.46 2.96
C THR A 53 8.12 4.51 4.32
N ALA A 54 6.79 4.67 4.35
CA ALA A 54 6.03 4.64 5.60
C ALA A 54 6.10 3.27 6.29
N LEU A 55 6.03 2.18 5.53
CA LEU A 55 6.22 0.83 6.08
C LEU A 55 7.61 0.70 6.69
N GLN A 56 8.66 1.15 5.99
CA GLN A 56 10.03 1.14 6.50
C GLN A 56 10.17 1.90 7.83
N ASP A 57 9.53 3.06 7.96
CA ASP A 57 9.51 3.81 9.23
C ASP A 57 8.86 3.00 10.35
N ILE A 58 7.75 2.30 10.06
CA ILE A 58 7.04 1.46 11.02
C ILE A 58 7.85 0.22 11.45
N VAL A 59 8.53 -0.46 10.52
CA VAL A 59 9.38 -1.62 10.87
C VAL A 59 10.73 -1.22 11.47
N GLN A 60 11.28 -0.04 11.12
CA GLN A 60 12.52 0.47 11.70
C GLN A 60 12.31 1.23 13.01
N ALA A 61 11.08 1.65 13.31
CA ALA A 61 10.74 2.14 14.63
C ALA A 61 11.08 1.03 15.64
N PRO A 62 12.01 1.28 16.59
CA PRO A 62 12.30 0.29 17.61
C PRO A 62 10.99 -0.01 18.32
N ALA A 63 10.61 -1.29 18.35
CA ALA A 63 9.49 -1.78 19.15
C ALA A 63 9.63 -1.13 20.53
N LYS A 64 8.73 -0.17 20.81
CA LYS A 64 8.79 0.57 22.06
C LYS A 64 8.62 -0.46 23.18
N ALA A 65 9.66 -0.52 24.02
CA ALA A 65 9.91 -1.48 25.09
C ALA A 65 8.71 -1.77 26.00
#